data_AF-A0A0T6BGC0-F1
#
_entry.id   AF-A0A0T6BGC0-F1
#
_cell.length_a   1.000
_cell.length_b   1.000
_cell.length_c   1.000
_cell.angle_alpha   90.00
_cell.angle_beta   90.00
_cell.angle_gamma   90.00
#
_symmetry.space_group_name_H-M   'P 1'
#
loop_
_entity.id
_entity.type
_entity.pdbx_description
1 polymer ?
#
loop_
_entity_poly.entity_id
_entity_poly.type
_entity_poly.pdbx_seq_one_letter_code
_entity_poly.pdbx_strand_id
1 'polypeptide(L)'
;MDLSCAASEHSILVIVNVIERVSITKNQTIYYNTNVVFASNGTVIARYRKINLFNEPQLTAGNEVVTFVGFNNITFGLFTGFDILFRTPAQDVLALSVMDIIYPTAWTSETPFRHSFSIQDGYAKANGVNLLVSGYSNVTNGMAGAAIFSTDGTIVASSMTPGPAQKILSGTLNVITERSQQGVCNNDTVVSGKVVLSRVNL
;
A
#
# COMPACT_ATOMS: atom_id res chain seq x y z
N MET A 1 11.35 -2.88 21.97
CA MET A 1 11.90 -3.22 20.65
C MET A 1 11.99 -1.92 19.87
N ASP A 2 13.21 -1.50 19.53
CA ASP A 2 13.46 -0.27 18.77
C ASP A 2 13.42 -0.62 17.27
N LEU A 3 12.59 0.07 16.49
CA LEU A 3 12.43 -0.18 15.06
C LEU A 3 13.72 0.11 14.29
N SER A 4 14.52 1.07 14.76
CA SER A 4 15.81 1.41 14.17
C SER A 4 16.81 0.25 14.38
N CYS A 5 16.87 -0.30 15.59
CA CYS A 5 17.71 -1.47 15.89
C CYS A 5 17.28 -2.68 15.08
N ALA A 6 15.98 -2.99 15.01
CA ALA A 6 15.49 -4.13 14.24
C ALA A 6 15.85 -4.02 12.75
N ALA A 7 15.77 -2.82 12.16
CA ALA A 7 16.18 -2.59 10.78
C ALA A 7 17.68 -2.83 10.57
N SER A 8 18.51 -2.33 11.49
CA SER A 8 19.98 -2.44 11.44
C SER A 8 20.48 -3.86 11.70
N GLU A 9 19.98 -4.51 12.76
CA GLU A 9 20.39 -5.87 13.17
C GLU A 9 20.07 -6.92 12.12
N HIS A 10 18.97 -6.75 11.39
CA HIS A 10 18.53 -7.69 10.37
C HIS A 10 18.81 -7.24 8.94
N SER A 11 19.40 -6.06 8.75
CA SER A 11 19.70 -5.49 7.43
C SER A 11 18.47 -5.46 6.51
N ILE A 12 17.32 -5.03 7.05
CA ILE A 12 16.04 -4.94 6.33
C ILE A 12 15.55 -3.50 6.28
N LEU A 13 14.77 -3.18 5.24
CA LEU A 13 13.94 -1.97 5.23
C LEU A 13 12.72 -2.21 6.13
N VAL A 14 12.47 -1.29 7.06
CA VAL A 14 11.29 -1.34 7.92
C VAL A 14 10.41 -0.13 7.61
N ILE A 15 9.19 -0.40 7.17
CA ILE A 15 8.18 0.63 6.93
C ILE A 15 7.07 0.46 7.97
N VAL A 16 6.76 1.53 8.68
CA VAL A 16 5.74 1.53 9.74
C VAL A 16 4.79 2.70 9.56
N ASN A 17 3.52 2.49 9.88
CA ASN A 17 2.54 3.57 10.00
C ASN A 17 2.33 3.91 11.48
N VAL A 18 2.47 5.19 11.83
CA VAL A 18 2.36 5.70 13.20
C VAL A 18 1.61 7.02 13.24
N ILE A 19 1.13 7.39 14.43
CA ILE A 19 0.65 8.75 14.68
C ILE A 19 1.85 9.63 15.05
N GLU A 20 2.21 10.57 14.18
CA GLU A 20 3.26 11.55 14.44
C GLU A 20 2.68 12.70 15.25
N ARG A 21 3.31 13.03 16.38
CA ARG A 21 2.98 14.19 17.21
C ARG A 21 3.98 15.31 16.96
N VAL A 22 3.50 16.47 16.52
CA VAL A 22 4.32 17.67 16.27
C VAL A 22 3.86 18.80 17.19
N SER A 23 4.75 19.26 18.07
CA SER A 23 4.50 20.44 18.89
C SER A 23 4.90 21.70 18.12
N ILE A 24 3.92 22.53 17.74
CA ILE A 24 4.16 23.79 17.02
C ILE A 24 4.52 24.90 18.02
N THR A 25 3.76 24.97 19.11
CA THR A 25 4.04 25.86 20.24
C THR A 25 3.90 25.06 21.54
N LYS A 26 4.25 25.67 22.68
CA LYS A 26 4.14 25.00 24.00
C LYS A 26 2.73 24.47 24.29
N ASN A 27 1.68 25.08 23.71
CA ASN A 27 0.29 24.72 23.94
C ASN A 27 -0.43 24.16 22.70
N GLN A 28 0.24 24.08 21.55
CA GLN A 28 -0.36 23.61 20.31
C GLN A 28 0.39 22.39 19.79
N THR A 29 -0.33 21.27 19.73
CA THR A 29 0.17 20.01 19.20
C THR A 29 -0.72 19.56 18.06
N ILE A 30 -0.08 19.15 16.96
CA ILE A 30 -0.74 18.58 15.79
C ILE A 30 -0.37 17.12 15.67
N TYR A 31 -1.31 16.31 15.17
CA TYR A 31 -1.12 14.90 14.91
C TYR A 31 -1.26 14.60 13.41
N TYR A 32 -0.43 13.69 12.89
CA TYR A 32 -0.48 13.24 11.51
C TYR A 32 -0.51 11.70 11.44
N ASN A 33 -1.27 11.16 10.50
CA ASN A 33 -1.11 9.76 10.09
C ASN A 33 0.15 9.67 9.21
N THR A 34 1.17 8.94 9.67
CA THR A 34 2.52 9.04 9.10
C THR A 34 3.15 7.68 8.83
N ASN A 35 3.56 7.44 7.60
CA ASN A 35 4.48 6.34 7.28
C ASN A 35 5.92 6.80 7.52
N VAL A 36 6.71 5.97 8.19
CA VAL A 36 8.15 6.19 8.43
C VAL A 36 8.92 5.01 7.84
N VAL A 37 9.99 5.30 7.12
CA VAL A 37 10.86 4.30 6.49
C VAL A 37 12.22 4.32 7.17
N PHE A 38 12.60 3.19 7.75
CA PHE A 38 13.93 2.92 8.27
C PHE A 38 14.74 2.13 7.24
N ALA A 39 15.93 2.62 6.92
CA ALA A 39 16.91 1.91 6.11
C ALA A 39 17.53 0.74 6.86
N SER A 40 18.23 -0.14 6.14
CA SER A 40 18.91 -1.31 6.67
C SER A 40 20.07 -1.01 7.64
N ASN A 41 20.42 0.27 7.84
CA ASN A 41 21.37 0.72 8.87
C ASN A 41 20.67 1.40 10.06
N GLY A 42 19.33 1.37 10.10
CA GLY A 42 18.51 1.98 11.15
C GLY A 42 18.18 3.47 10.97
N THR A 43 18.68 4.15 9.93
CA THR A 43 18.36 5.58 9.73
C THR A 43 16.98 5.78 9.12
N VAL A 44 16.30 6.87 9.50
CA VAL A 44 15.05 7.28 8.85
C VAL A 44 15.38 7.91 7.50
N ILE A 45 14.92 7.32 6.41
CA ILE A 45 15.19 7.78 5.03
C ILE A 45 13.97 8.43 4.36
N ALA A 46 12.77 8.20 4.88
CA ALA A 46 11.57 8.87 4.42
C ALA A 46 10.49 8.95 5.50
N ARG A 47 9.66 9.99 5.38
CA ARG A 47 8.50 10.22 6.20
C ARG A 47 7.39 10.77 5.32
N TYR A 48 6.27 10.06 5.23
CA TYR A 48 5.10 10.45 4.45
C TYR A 48 3.93 10.72 5.38
N ARG A 49 3.29 11.88 5.27
CA ARG A 49 2.06 12.24 5.98
C ARG A 49 0.87 12.08 5.06
N LYS A 50 -0.12 11.28 5.48
CA LYS A 50 -1.34 10.99 4.72
C LYS A 50 -2.01 12.27 4.24
N ILE A 51 -2.29 12.35 2.93
CA ILE A 51 -2.89 13.54 2.32
C ILE A 51 -4.41 13.46 2.41
N ASN A 52 -4.99 12.31 2.07
CA ASN A 52 -6.45 12.14 2.01
C ASN A 52 -6.95 11.45 3.27
N LEU A 53 -7.37 12.24 4.27
CA LEU A 53 -7.90 11.71 5.52
C LEU A 53 -9.27 11.03 5.33
N PHE A 54 -9.56 9.99 6.12
CA PHE A 54 -10.85 9.28 6.10
C PHE A 54 -11.33 9.02 7.52
N ASN A 55 -12.32 9.82 7.98
CA ASN A 55 -12.85 9.77 9.34
C ASN A 55 -11.77 9.92 10.43
N GLU A 56 -10.79 10.81 10.19
CA GLU A 56 -9.66 11.10 11.08
C GLU A 56 -9.70 12.56 11.58
N PRO A 57 -10.75 13.00 12.32
CA PRO A 57 -10.98 14.42 12.63
C PRO A 57 -9.93 15.06 13.55
N GLN A 58 -9.13 14.24 14.24
CA GLN A 58 -8.06 14.70 15.13
C GLN A 58 -6.71 14.82 14.43
N LEU A 59 -6.63 14.40 13.16
CA LEU A 59 -5.39 14.40 12.39
C LEU A 59 -5.39 15.54 11.39
N THR A 60 -4.20 16.02 11.06
CA THR A 60 -3.97 17.01 10.01
C THR A 60 -3.48 16.30 8.76
N ALA A 61 -3.95 16.76 7.60
CA ALA A 61 -3.52 16.25 6.31
C ALA A 61 -2.08 16.67 6.01
N GLY A 62 -1.31 15.76 5.43
CA GLY A 62 -0.07 16.09 4.75
C GLY A 62 -0.31 16.77 3.42
N ASN A 63 0.77 17.19 2.77
CA ASN A 63 0.74 17.90 1.49
C ASN A 63 1.90 17.51 0.56
N GLU A 64 2.65 16.46 0.88
CA GLU A 64 3.87 16.07 0.17
C GLU A 64 3.75 14.68 -0.44
N VAL A 65 4.08 14.56 -1.72
CA VAL A 65 4.29 13.28 -2.39
C VAL A 65 5.70 12.80 -2.04
N VAL A 66 5.82 11.58 -1.52
CA VAL A 66 7.10 11.06 -1.00
C VAL A 66 7.51 9.81 -1.76
N THR A 67 8.79 9.78 -2.12
CA THR A 67 9.49 8.60 -2.63
C THR A 67 10.74 8.36 -1.80
N PHE A 68 11.28 7.15 -1.87
CA PHE A 68 12.54 6.81 -1.21
C PHE A 68 13.30 5.75 -1.98
N VAL A 69 14.63 5.74 -1.84
CA VAL A 69 15.48 4.72 -2.45
C VAL A 69 15.65 3.57 -1.47
N GLY A 70 15.26 2.37 -1.88
CA GLY A 70 15.43 1.13 -1.13
C GLY A 70 16.63 0.31 -1.60
N PHE A 71 16.53 -1.02 -1.47
CA PHE A 71 17.57 -1.93 -1.95
C PHE A 71 17.75 -1.84 -3.46
N ASN A 72 18.97 -2.17 -3.93
CA ASN A 72 19.32 -2.20 -5.35
C ASN A 72 19.05 -0.89 -6.12
N ASN A 73 19.06 0.25 -5.41
CA ASN A 73 18.77 1.57 -5.97
C ASN A 73 17.35 1.70 -6.58
N ILE A 74 16.41 0.88 -6.10
CA ILE A 74 15.00 0.92 -6.52
C ILE A 74 14.32 2.08 -5.80
N THR A 75 13.62 2.93 -6.56
CA THR A 75 12.82 4.03 -6.01
C THR A 75 11.40 3.56 -5.73
N PHE A 76 11.00 3.63 -4.46
CA PHE A 76 9.67 3.28 -4.00
C PHE A 76 8.79 4.52 -3.83
N GLY A 77 7.53 4.40 -4.22
CA GLY A 77 6.47 5.33 -3.87
C GLY A 77 5.83 4.97 -2.53
N LEU A 78 5.38 5.98 -1.79
CA LEU A 78 4.80 5.77 -0.46
C LEU A 78 3.52 6.58 -0.29
N PHE A 79 2.42 5.89 -0.03
CA PHE A 79 1.14 6.49 0.39
C PHE A 79 0.32 5.50 1.23
N THR A 80 -0.83 5.90 1.79
CA THR A 80 -1.57 5.04 2.73
C THR A 80 -3.09 5.15 2.64
N GLY A 81 -3.76 4.03 2.84
CA GLY A 81 -5.22 3.98 2.96
C GLY A 81 -5.97 4.74 1.87
N PHE A 82 -6.74 5.73 2.26
CA PHE A 82 -7.68 6.40 1.36
C PHE A 82 -7.00 7.13 0.19
N ASP A 83 -5.70 7.41 0.27
CA ASP A 83 -4.89 8.02 -0.79
C ASP A 83 -5.01 7.32 -2.15
N ILE A 84 -5.18 5.99 -2.18
CA ILE A 84 -5.23 5.20 -3.42
C ILE A 84 -6.37 5.62 -4.37
N LEU A 85 -7.42 6.25 -3.83
CA LEU A 85 -8.59 6.70 -4.60
C LEU A 85 -8.44 8.11 -5.17
N PHE A 86 -7.34 8.81 -4.90
CA PHE A 86 -7.14 10.21 -5.28
C PHE A 86 -5.97 10.35 -6.25
N ARG A 87 -5.99 11.44 -7.01
CA ARG A 87 -4.86 11.79 -7.87
C ARG A 87 -3.60 12.06 -7.05
N THR A 88 -3.70 12.91 -6.05
CA THR A 88 -2.58 13.20 -5.14
C THR A 88 -2.74 12.35 -3.88
N PRO A 89 -1.76 11.53 -3.49
CA PRO A 89 -0.46 11.31 -4.11
C PRO A 89 -0.44 10.16 -5.16
N ALA A 90 -1.49 9.34 -5.25
CA ALA A 90 -1.38 8.01 -5.87
C ALA A 90 -1.11 8.04 -7.38
N GLN A 91 -1.49 9.09 -8.09
CA GLN A 91 -1.12 9.31 -9.50
C GLN A 91 0.13 10.18 -9.62
N ASP A 92 0.28 11.20 -8.76
CA ASP A 92 1.42 12.12 -8.85
C ASP A 92 2.76 11.42 -8.55
N VAL A 93 2.77 10.39 -7.70
CA VAL A 93 3.96 9.57 -7.42
C VAL A 93 4.45 8.82 -8.67
N LEU A 94 3.54 8.49 -9.60
CA LEU A 94 3.85 7.78 -10.83
C LEU A 94 4.60 8.69 -11.82
N ALA A 95 4.36 10.01 -11.77
CA ALA A 95 5.08 10.98 -12.58
C ALA A 95 6.58 11.06 -12.22
N LEU A 96 6.97 10.51 -11.07
CA LEU A 96 8.36 10.39 -10.62
C LEU A 96 9.04 9.10 -11.12
N SER A 97 8.45 8.43 -12.12
CA SER A 97 8.95 7.18 -12.72
C SER A 97 9.08 6.00 -11.73
N VAL A 98 8.28 6.04 -10.66
CA VAL A 98 8.20 4.94 -9.68
C VAL A 98 7.45 3.75 -10.29
N MET A 99 7.97 2.54 -10.06
CA MET A 99 7.35 1.27 -10.44
C MET A 99 6.94 0.42 -9.24
N ASP A 100 7.49 0.69 -8.05
CA ASP A 100 7.25 -0.09 -6.84
C ASP A 100 6.60 0.79 -5.77
N ILE A 101 5.48 0.36 -5.21
CA ILE A 101 4.71 1.15 -4.26
C ILE A 101 4.51 0.37 -2.98
N ILE A 102 4.86 1.01 -1.87
CA ILE A 102 4.57 0.51 -0.53
C ILE A 102 3.28 1.17 -0.04
N TYR A 103 2.29 0.34 0.29
CA TYR A 103 0.95 0.79 0.64
C TYR A 103 0.44 0.14 1.94
N PRO A 104 0.80 0.70 3.10
CA PRO A 104 0.14 0.39 4.36
C PRO A 104 -1.32 0.84 4.30
N THR A 105 -2.23 0.10 4.93
CA THR A 105 -3.64 0.47 4.89
C THR A 105 -4.44 -0.11 6.06
N ALA A 106 -5.46 0.61 6.50
CA ALA A 106 -6.50 0.12 7.40
C ALA A 106 -7.84 0.23 6.67
N TRP A 107 -8.00 -0.57 5.62
CA TRP A 107 -9.14 -0.48 4.70
C TRP A 107 -10.34 -1.24 5.23
N THR A 108 -11.46 -0.54 5.44
CA THR A 108 -12.77 -1.19 5.64
C THR A 108 -13.37 -1.55 4.29
N SER A 109 -13.53 -2.85 4.04
CA SER A 109 -14.15 -3.33 2.80
C SER A 109 -15.66 -3.19 2.86
N GLU A 110 -16.24 -2.53 1.85
CA GLU A 110 -17.68 -2.37 1.71
C GLU A 110 -18.11 -2.89 0.34
N THR A 111 -19.12 -3.77 0.32
CA THR A 111 -19.70 -4.28 -0.93
C THR A 111 -20.69 -3.27 -1.52
N PRO A 112 -20.87 -3.24 -2.85
CA PRO A 112 -20.27 -4.15 -3.82
C PRO A 112 -18.93 -3.67 -4.41
N PHE A 113 -18.64 -2.37 -4.40
CA PHE A 113 -17.54 -1.80 -5.21
C PHE A 113 -16.34 -1.26 -4.42
N ARG A 114 -16.37 -1.29 -3.08
CA ARG A 114 -15.29 -0.77 -2.22
C ARG A 114 -14.57 -1.90 -1.48
N HIS A 115 -14.36 -3.01 -2.16
CA HIS A 115 -13.60 -4.15 -1.66
C HIS A 115 -12.09 -3.89 -1.78
N SER A 116 -11.33 -4.10 -0.70
CA SER A 116 -9.91 -3.73 -0.60
C SER A 116 -9.08 -4.24 -1.78
N PHE A 117 -9.10 -5.56 -2.02
CA PHE A 117 -8.31 -6.18 -3.07
C PHE A 117 -8.74 -5.78 -4.48
N SER A 118 -10.03 -5.48 -4.71
CA SER A 118 -10.50 -5.07 -6.02
C SER A 118 -9.88 -3.73 -6.44
N ILE A 119 -9.88 -2.77 -5.51
CA ILE A 119 -9.29 -1.45 -5.73
C ILE A 119 -7.76 -1.52 -5.81
N GLN A 120 -7.12 -2.29 -4.93
CA GLN A 120 -5.66 -2.39 -4.87
C GLN A 120 -5.07 -3.11 -6.09
N ASP A 121 -5.65 -4.25 -6.47
CA ASP A 121 -5.28 -4.98 -7.69
C ASP A 121 -5.55 -4.15 -8.95
N GLY A 122 -6.72 -3.49 -9.01
CA GLY A 122 -7.08 -2.60 -10.10
C GLY A 122 -6.09 -1.44 -10.25
N TYR A 123 -5.66 -0.82 -9.14
CA TYR A 123 -4.65 0.23 -9.16
C TYR A 123 -3.29 -0.31 -9.66
N ALA A 124 -2.83 -1.46 -9.18
CA ALA A 124 -1.57 -2.06 -9.62
C ALA A 124 -1.56 -2.32 -11.13
N LYS A 125 -2.63 -2.96 -11.63
CA LYS A 125 -2.82 -3.29 -13.06
C LYS A 125 -2.97 -2.07 -13.94
N ALA A 126 -3.81 -1.11 -13.55
CA ALA A 126 -4.07 0.08 -14.36
C ALA A 126 -2.83 0.97 -14.53
N ASN A 127 -1.93 0.96 -13.54
CA ASN A 127 -0.74 1.81 -13.55
C ASN A 127 0.55 1.05 -13.93
N GLY A 128 0.49 -0.28 -14.08
CA GLY A 128 1.66 -1.12 -14.39
C GLY A 128 2.72 -1.07 -13.29
N VAL A 129 2.32 -1.19 -12.04
CA VAL A 129 3.20 -1.05 -10.86
C VAL A 129 3.15 -2.29 -9.97
N ASN A 130 4.27 -2.58 -9.31
CA ASN A 130 4.28 -3.46 -8.16
C ASN A 130 3.64 -2.75 -6.97
N LEU A 131 2.69 -3.39 -6.30
CA LEU A 131 2.00 -2.84 -5.13
C LEU A 131 2.11 -3.81 -3.96
N LEU A 132 2.83 -3.38 -2.91
CA LEU A 132 3.01 -4.13 -1.67
C LEU A 132 2.04 -3.59 -0.63
N VAL A 133 0.99 -4.37 -0.35
CA VAL A 133 -0.09 -4.00 0.56
C VAL A 133 0.10 -4.65 1.92
N SER A 134 0.14 -3.81 2.96
CA SER A 134 0.10 -4.25 4.35
C SER A 134 -1.18 -3.74 5.02
N GLY A 135 -2.20 -4.61 5.11
CA GLY A 135 -3.49 -4.27 5.71
C GLY A 135 -3.57 -4.54 7.22
N TYR A 136 -4.22 -3.64 7.94
CA TYR A 136 -4.58 -3.82 9.33
C TYR A 136 -5.62 -4.93 9.49
N SER A 137 -5.39 -5.85 10.43
CA SER A 137 -6.29 -6.97 10.72
C SER A 137 -7.26 -6.59 11.84
N ASN A 138 -8.41 -6.03 11.47
CA ASN A 138 -9.56 -5.82 12.34
C ASN A 138 -10.85 -6.29 11.62
N VAL A 139 -11.05 -7.61 11.63
CA VAL A 139 -12.13 -8.29 10.91
C VAL A 139 -13.52 -7.83 11.36
N THR A 140 -13.70 -7.46 12.62
CA THR A 140 -14.98 -6.96 13.16
C THR A 140 -15.44 -5.68 12.47
N ASN A 141 -14.49 -4.86 12.01
CA ASN A 141 -14.74 -3.62 11.28
C ASN A 141 -14.52 -3.77 9.76
N GLY A 142 -14.52 -5.01 9.24
CA GLY A 142 -14.33 -5.29 7.82
C GLY A 142 -12.92 -4.98 7.30
N MET A 143 -11.93 -4.88 8.20
CA MET A 143 -10.54 -4.58 7.85
C MET A 143 -9.71 -5.86 7.85
N ALA A 144 -9.29 -6.29 6.66
CA ALA A 144 -8.35 -7.38 6.47
C ALA A 144 -7.76 -7.31 5.06
N GLY A 145 -6.65 -8.00 4.86
CA GLY A 145 -6.05 -8.17 3.55
C GLY A 145 -4.62 -7.63 3.49
N ALA A 146 -3.67 -8.51 3.23
CA ALA A 146 -2.34 -8.14 2.78
C ALA A 146 -2.11 -8.83 1.42
N ALA A 147 -1.36 -8.19 0.53
CA ALA A 147 -1.11 -8.71 -0.80
C ALA A 147 0.15 -8.11 -1.42
N ILE A 148 0.73 -8.85 -2.35
CA ILE A 148 1.81 -8.42 -3.23
C ILE A 148 1.30 -8.57 -4.65
N PHE A 149 1.04 -7.44 -5.31
CA PHE A 149 0.64 -7.38 -6.71
C PHE A 149 1.86 -7.03 -7.57
N SER A 150 2.02 -7.73 -8.69
CA SER A 150 3.09 -7.52 -9.66
C SER A 150 2.58 -6.70 -10.85
N THR A 151 3.49 -5.98 -11.52
CA THR A 151 3.20 -5.16 -12.72
C THR A 151 2.52 -5.94 -13.85
N ASP A 152 2.79 -7.25 -13.95
CA ASP A 152 2.24 -8.15 -14.97
C ASP A 152 0.79 -8.60 -14.66
N GLY A 153 0.21 -8.07 -13.58
CA GLY A 153 -1.14 -8.41 -13.12
C GLY A 153 -1.20 -9.68 -12.28
N THR A 154 -0.07 -10.31 -11.98
CA THR A 154 0.01 -11.49 -11.11
C THR A 154 -0.16 -11.10 -9.64
N ILE A 155 -0.97 -11.86 -8.91
CA ILE A 155 -1.03 -11.81 -7.44
C ILE A 155 0.04 -12.76 -6.91
N VAL A 156 1.18 -12.22 -6.49
CA VAL A 156 2.35 -13.00 -6.04
C VAL A 156 2.07 -13.68 -4.69
N ALA A 157 1.46 -12.93 -3.77
CA ALA A 157 1.02 -13.44 -2.49
C ALA A 157 -0.20 -12.65 -2.06
N SER A 158 -1.17 -13.31 -1.42
CA SER A 158 -2.27 -12.61 -0.78
C SER A 158 -2.75 -13.38 0.45
N SER A 159 -3.34 -12.66 1.40
CA SER A 159 -3.99 -13.25 2.54
C SER A 159 -5.10 -12.37 3.05
N MET A 160 -6.26 -12.98 3.19
CA MET A 160 -7.44 -12.39 3.83
C MET A 160 -7.95 -13.42 4.83
N THR A 161 -7.94 -13.07 6.11
CA THR A 161 -8.34 -14.00 7.18
C THR A 161 -9.72 -13.63 7.71
N PRO A 162 -10.59 -14.62 8.01
CA PRO A 162 -11.90 -14.38 8.57
C PRO A 162 -11.86 -14.00 10.07
N GLY A 163 -10.71 -14.22 10.72
CA GLY A 163 -10.46 -13.87 12.12
C GLY A 163 -9.26 -12.93 12.28
N PRO A 164 -9.06 -12.33 13.47
CA PRO A 164 -7.84 -11.59 13.78
C PRO A 164 -6.63 -12.50 13.60
N ALA A 165 -5.73 -12.14 12.69
CA ALA A 165 -4.53 -12.93 12.42
C ALA A 165 -3.37 -12.01 12.08
N GLN A 166 -2.18 -12.39 12.56
CA GLN A 166 -0.93 -11.81 12.10
C GLN A 166 -0.35 -12.78 11.09
N LYS A 167 -0.27 -12.38 9.83
CA LYS A 167 0.29 -13.20 8.76
C LYS A 167 1.37 -12.43 8.02
N ILE A 168 2.56 -13.02 8.00
CA ILE A 168 3.68 -12.53 7.22
C ILE A 168 3.51 -13.06 5.79
N LEU A 169 3.56 -12.16 4.82
CA LEU A 169 3.62 -12.51 3.40
C LEU A 169 5.03 -12.27 2.90
N SER A 170 5.52 -13.18 2.07
CA SER A 170 6.78 -13.05 1.35
C SER A 170 6.56 -13.46 -0.09
N GLY A 171 7.32 -12.83 -0.97
CA GLY A 171 7.27 -13.07 -2.41
C GLY A 171 8.49 -12.45 -3.06
N THR A 172 8.87 -12.98 -4.22
CA THR A 172 9.95 -12.39 -5.03
C THR A 172 9.30 -11.57 -6.13
N LEU A 173 9.72 -10.32 -6.26
CA LEU A 173 9.31 -9.43 -7.35
C LEU A 173 10.49 -9.19 -8.28
N ASN A 174 10.19 -9.11 -9.57
CA ASN A 174 11.17 -8.69 -10.55
C ASN A 174 11.37 -7.18 -10.44
N VAL A 175 12.63 -6.74 -10.51
CA VAL A 175 12.95 -5.33 -10.63
C VAL A 175 12.61 -4.90 -12.05
N ILE A 176 11.70 -3.94 -12.18
CA ILE A 176 11.21 -3.47 -13.47
C ILE A 176 11.71 -2.05 -13.70
N THR A 177 12.32 -1.82 -14.87
CA THR A 177 12.89 -0.52 -15.25
C THR A 177 11.99 0.26 -16.21
N GLU A 178 11.00 -0.38 -16.83
CA GLU A 178 10.08 0.22 -17.79
C GLU A 178 8.66 -0.29 -17.57
N ARG A 179 7.65 0.59 -17.66
CA ARG A 179 6.25 0.14 -17.65
C ARG A 179 6.00 -0.65 -18.91
N SER A 180 5.43 -1.85 -18.79
CA SER A 180 4.84 -2.50 -19.95
C SER A 180 3.83 -1.53 -20.55
N GLN A 181 3.80 -1.45 -21.89
CA GLN A 181 2.77 -0.65 -22.55
C GLN A 181 1.43 -1.07 -21.99
N GLN A 182 0.67 -0.06 -21.57
CA GLN A 182 -0.68 -0.16 -21.04
C GLN A 182 -1.34 -1.38 -21.68
N GLY A 183 -1.55 -2.42 -20.89
CA GLY A 183 -2.31 -3.57 -21.34
C GLY A 183 -3.67 -3.04 -21.73
N VAL A 184 -3.83 -2.68 -23.00
CA VAL A 184 -5.13 -2.62 -23.63
C VAL A 184 -5.76 -3.94 -23.19
N CYS A 185 -6.90 -3.88 -22.51
CA CYS A 185 -7.74 -5.05 -22.35
C CYS A 185 -8.11 -5.50 -23.78
N ASN A 186 -7.20 -6.18 -24.46
CA ASN A 186 -7.47 -6.84 -25.72
C ASN A 186 -8.38 -7.99 -25.31
N ASN A 187 -9.68 -7.76 -25.49
CA ASN A 187 -10.72 -8.77 -25.37
C ASN A 187 -10.57 -9.90 -26.42
N ASP A 188 -9.46 -9.93 -27.17
CA ASP A 188 -9.21 -10.88 -28.25
C ASP A 188 -8.69 -12.25 -27.78
N THR A 189 -8.41 -12.42 -26.49
CA THR A 189 -8.27 -13.78 -25.96
C THR A 189 -9.65 -14.35 -25.66
N VAL A 190 -10.22 -15.07 -26.63
CA VAL A 190 -11.32 -16.01 -26.38
C VAL A 190 -10.78 -17.13 -25.50
N VAL A 191 -10.77 -16.90 -24.19
CA VAL A 191 -10.58 -17.97 -23.21
C VAL A 191 -11.91 -18.69 -23.11
N SER A 192 -11.94 -19.96 -23.55
CA SER A 192 -13.07 -20.86 -23.27
C SER A 192 -13.13 -21.12 -21.77
N GLY A 193 -13.77 -20.23 -21.02
CA GLY A 193 -14.01 -20.36 -19.60
C GLY A 193 -15.39 -20.97 -19.35
N LYS A 194 -15.43 -22.08 -18.61
CA LYS A 194 -16.69 -22.53 -17.99
C LYS A 194 -17.04 -21.56 -16.86
N VAL A 195 -18.13 -20.82 -17.04
CA VAL A 195 -18.75 -20.03 -15.97
C VAL A 195 -19.57 -20.98 -15.10
N VAL A 196 -19.19 -21.13 -13.83
CA VAL A 196 -20.03 -21.82 -12.82
C VAL A 196 -20.60 -20.75 -11.89
N LEU A 197 -21.89 -20.44 -12.08
CA LEU A 197 -22.66 -19.61 -11.16
C LEU A 197 -23.29 -20.53 -10.11
N SER A 198 -22.81 -20.47 -8.86
CA SER A 198 -23.52 -21.09 -7.74
C SER A 198 -24.41 -20.04 -7.06
N ARG A 199 -25.71 -20.31 -7.03
CA ARG A 199 -26.70 -19.52 -6.31
C ARG A 199 -26.47 -19.68 -4.80
N VAL A 200 -26.18 -18.59 -4.10
CA VAL A 200 -26.32 -18.55 -2.64
C VAL A 200 -27.78 -18.20 -2.36
N ASN A 201 -28.54 -19.17 -1.85
CA ASN A 201 -29.87 -18.88 -1.32
C ASN A 201 -29.68 -18.15 0.01
N LEU A 202 -30.34 -16.99 0.15
CA LEU A 202 -30.51 -16.27 1.40
C LEU A 202 -31.36 -17.11 2.37
#